data_AF-A0A496MVY9-F1
#
_entry.id   AF-A0A496MVY9-F1
#
_cell.length_a   1.000
_cell.length_b   1.000
_cell.length_c   1.000
_cell.angle_alpha   90.00
_cell.angle_beta   90.00
_cell.angle_gamma   90.00
#
_symmetry.space_group_name_H-M   'P 1'
#
loop_
_entity.id
_entity.type
_entity.pdbx_description
1 polymer ?
#
loop_
_entity_poly.entity_id
_entity_poly.type
_entity_poly.pdbx_seq_one_letter_code
_entity_poly.pdbx_strand_id
1 'polypeptide(L)'
;RASWVLLDRRGPVSLTLAWQPWDVAKPSDVAERLPKILIHRNIPGQKIHSLLQLCDDCWDKTNGLAAFGPRIRWRETQKLLREHLPIPRPRLLRDNILTVPWSVVEPETTVFL
;
A
#
# COMPACT_ATOMS: atom_id res chain seq x y z
N ARG A 1 -11.04 5.23 5.02
CA ARG A 1 -9.99 4.83 4.03
C ARG A 1 -9.84 5.85 2.90
N ALA A 2 -8.63 6.09 2.40
CA ALA A 2 -8.34 6.94 1.24
C ALA A 2 -7.11 6.44 0.48
N SER A 3 -7.02 6.78 -0.81
CA SER A 3 -5.79 6.66 -1.57
C SER A 3 -5.68 7.75 -2.63
N TRP A 4 -4.45 8.12 -2.98
CA TRP A 4 -4.21 9.15 -3.99
C TRP A 4 -2.87 8.95 -4.69
N VAL A 5 -2.80 9.51 -5.91
CA VAL A 5 -1.56 9.61 -6.68
C VAL A 5 -1.04 11.03 -6.55
N LEU A 6 0.24 11.18 -6.19
CA LEU A 6 0.95 12.44 -6.34
C LEU A 6 1.36 12.59 -7.81
N LEU A 7 1.00 13.72 -8.42
CA LEU A 7 1.41 14.07 -9.77
C LEU A 7 2.42 15.23 -9.74
N ASP A 8 3.34 15.25 -10.70
CA ASP A 8 4.14 16.41 -11.05
C ASP A 8 3.92 16.81 -12.52
N ARG A 9 4.76 17.72 -13.05
CA ARG A 9 4.67 18.16 -14.45
C ARG A 9 5.00 17.05 -15.48
N ARG A 10 5.66 15.97 -15.07
CA ARG A 10 6.09 14.85 -15.91
C ARG A 10 5.17 13.65 -15.80
N GLY A 11 4.42 13.51 -14.71
CA GLY A 11 3.41 12.47 -14.56
C GLY A 11 3.25 12.00 -13.11
N PRO A 12 2.77 10.75 -12.92
CA PRO A 12 2.66 10.13 -11.61
C PRO A 12 4.00 9.91 -10.90
N VAL A 13 4.07 10.31 -9.63
CA VAL A 13 5.29 10.25 -8.80
C VAL A 13 5.19 9.15 -7.74
N SER A 14 4.04 9.05 -7.05
CA SER A 14 3.86 8.09 -5.97
C SER A 14 2.39 7.75 -5.75
N LEU A 15 2.12 6.53 -5.30
CA LEU A 15 0.83 6.15 -4.71
C LEU A 15 0.93 6.25 -3.18
N THR A 16 -0.08 6.83 -2.55
CA THR A 16 -0.26 6.77 -1.10
C THR A 16 -1.59 6.11 -0.73
N LEU A 17 -1.52 5.15 0.19
CA LEU A 17 -2.65 4.49 0.82
C LEU A 17 -2.74 5.00 2.27
N ALA A 18 -3.93 5.38 2.73
CA ALA A 18 -4.14 5.84 4.10
C ALA A 18 -5.46 5.29 4.68
N TRP A 19 -5.43 4.86 5.93
CA TRP A 19 -6.62 4.39 6.62
C TRP A 19 -6.56 4.62 8.13
N GLN A 20 -7.74 4.69 8.74
CA GLN A 20 -7.87 4.63 10.18
C GLN A 20 -7.51 3.21 10.65
N PRO A 21 -6.64 3.03 11.66
CA PRO A 21 -6.13 1.71 12.04
C PRO A 21 -7.18 0.67 12.44
N TRP A 22 -8.39 1.10 12.77
CA TRP A 22 -9.51 0.25 13.21
C TRP A 22 -10.60 0.08 12.13
N ASP A 23 -10.44 0.71 10.97
CA ASP A 23 -11.45 0.77 9.88
C ASP A 23 -11.33 -0.42 8.91
N VAL A 24 -10.31 -1.26 9.08
CA VAL A 24 -10.00 -2.39 8.18
C VAL A 24 -9.58 -3.63 8.96
N ALA A 25 -9.87 -4.81 8.41
CA ALA A 25 -9.38 -6.08 8.94
C ALA A 25 -7.93 -6.34 8.51
N LYS A 26 -7.59 -5.95 7.27
CA LYS A 26 -6.25 -6.08 6.70
C LYS A 26 -5.93 -4.94 5.72
N PRO A 27 -4.63 -4.68 5.44
CA PRO A 27 -4.22 -3.57 4.58
C PRO A 27 -4.91 -3.53 3.21
N SER A 28 -5.12 -4.67 2.56
CA SER A 28 -5.73 -4.72 1.23
C SER A 28 -7.19 -4.25 1.15
N ASP A 29 -7.90 -4.13 2.29
CA ASP A 29 -9.26 -3.56 2.34
C ASP A 29 -9.32 -2.10 1.86
N VAL A 30 -8.17 -1.42 1.73
CA VAL A 30 -8.08 -0.08 1.11
C VAL A 30 -8.32 -0.10 -0.41
N ALA A 31 -8.34 -1.28 -1.04
CA ALA A 31 -8.46 -1.45 -2.49
C ALA A 31 -9.67 -0.74 -3.11
N GLU A 32 -10.81 -0.70 -2.42
CA GLU A 32 -12.03 -0.01 -2.91
C GLU A 32 -11.82 1.50 -3.13
N ARG A 33 -10.76 2.06 -2.55
CA ARG A 33 -10.41 3.49 -2.64
C ARG A 33 -9.33 3.77 -3.67
N LEU A 34 -8.86 2.75 -4.40
CA LEU A 34 -7.83 2.94 -5.42
C LEU A 34 -8.32 3.91 -6.51
N PRO A 35 -7.42 4.73 -7.08
CA PRO A 35 -7.73 5.55 -8.23
C PRO A 35 -8.09 4.66 -9.43
N LYS A 36 -8.93 5.16 -10.35
CA LYS A 36 -9.41 4.38 -11.52
C LYS A 36 -8.30 3.69 -12.31
N ILE A 37 -7.15 4.35 -12.47
CA ILE A 37 -5.99 3.81 -13.19
C ILE A 37 -5.43 2.52 -12.55
N LEU A 38 -5.69 2.29 -11.25
CA LEU A 38 -5.23 1.10 -10.52
C LEU A 38 -6.38 0.15 -10.13
N ILE A 39 -7.57 0.65 -9.78
CA ILE A 39 -8.64 -0.20 -9.22
C ILE A 39 -9.07 -1.34 -10.17
N HIS A 40 -9.19 -1.06 -11.46
CA HIS A 40 -9.54 -2.06 -12.48
C HIS A 40 -8.43 -3.08 -12.74
N ARG A 41 -7.22 -2.82 -12.23
CA ARG A 41 -6.04 -3.67 -12.37
C ARG A 41 -5.67 -4.37 -11.06
N ASN A 42 -6.49 -4.27 -10.02
CA ASN A 42 -6.27 -5.05 -8.80
C ASN A 42 -6.70 -6.52 -8.99
N ILE A 43 -5.99 -7.20 -9.89
CA ILE A 43 -6.18 -8.61 -10.25
C ILE A 43 -4.82 -9.33 -10.23
N PRO A 44 -4.78 -10.65 -10.04
CA PRO A 44 -3.54 -11.42 -10.06
C PRO A 44 -2.66 -11.13 -11.29
N GLY A 45 -1.35 -11.04 -11.06
CA GLY A 45 -0.35 -10.71 -12.09
C GLY A 45 -0.09 -9.20 -12.28
N GLN A 46 -0.95 -8.32 -11.77
CA GLN A 46 -0.71 -6.88 -11.84
C GLN A 46 0.05 -6.36 -10.62
N LYS A 47 0.94 -5.37 -10.83
CA LYS A 47 1.80 -4.82 -9.77
C LYS A 47 1.04 -4.32 -8.53
N ILE A 48 -0.09 -3.63 -8.72
CA ILE A 48 -0.93 -3.14 -7.59
C ILE A 48 -1.49 -4.30 -6.76
N HIS A 49 -1.89 -5.40 -7.40
CA HIS A 49 -2.37 -6.58 -6.69
C HIS A 49 -1.25 -7.20 -5.86
N SER A 50 -0.06 -7.35 -6.45
CA SER A 50 1.13 -7.87 -5.76
C SER A 50 1.53 -6.98 -4.57
N LEU A 51 1.43 -5.64 -4.71
CA LEU A 51 1.68 -4.72 -3.60
C LEU A 51 0.72 -4.95 -2.44
N LEU A 52 -0.59 -5.09 -2.70
CA LEU A 52 -1.58 -5.29 -1.65
C LEU A 52 -1.44 -6.66 -0.98
N GLN A 53 -1.11 -7.70 -1.74
CA GLN A 53 -0.82 -9.03 -1.17
C GLN A 53 0.42 -9.00 -0.29
N LEU A 54 1.50 -8.35 -0.73
CA LEU A 54 2.69 -8.17 0.09
C LEU A 54 2.38 -7.43 1.41
N CYS A 55 1.48 -6.44 1.36
CA CYS A 55 1.03 -5.75 2.57
C CYS A 55 0.29 -6.68 3.54
N ASP A 56 -0.61 -7.52 3.02
CA ASP A 56 -1.34 -8.52 3.81
C ASP A 56 -0.37 -9.58 4.39
N ASP A 57 0.56 -10.09 3.59
CA ASP A 57 1.55 -11.08 4.03
C ASP A 57 2.43 -10.55 5.17
N CYS A 58 2.92 -9.31 5.05
CA CYS A 58 3.68 -8.68 6.12
C CYS A 58 2.80 -8.38 7.35
N TRP A 59 1.53 -8.04 7.15
CA TRP A 59 0.58 -7.83 8.24
C TRP A 59 0.35 -9.13 9.01
N ASP A 60 0.16 -10.25 8.33
CA ASP A 60 -0.08 -11.56 8.92
C ASP A 60 1.16 -12.09 9.65
N LYS A 61 2.36 -11.89 9.11
CA LYS A 61 3.63 -12.18 9.82
C LYS A 61 3.77 -11.44 11.14
N THR A 62 3.10 -10.29 11.29
CA THR A 62 3.11 -9.50 12.52
C THR A 62 1.88 -9.74 13.42
N ASN A 63 1.08 -10.79 13.17
CA ASN A 63 -0.12 -11.08 13.94
C ASN A 63 0.12 -11.30 15.45
N GLY A 64 1.30 -11.77 15.84
CA GLY A 64 1.70 -11.88 17.26
C GLY A 64 1.66 -10.55 18.03
N LEU A 65 1.60 -9.42 17.33
CA LEU A 65 1.50 -8.08 17.92
C LEU A 65 0.08 -7.53 17.98
N ALA A 66 -0.95 -8.30 17.57
CA ALA A 66 -2.34 -7.84 17.55
C ALA A 66 -2.83 -7.37 18.93
N ALA A 67 -2.36 -7.98 20.03
CA ALA A 67 -2.68 -7.59 21.40
C ALA A 67 -2.23 -6.16 21.76
N PHE A 68 -1.20 -5.64 21.09
CA PHE A 68 -0.72 -4.26 21.28
C PHE A 68 -1.46 -3.23 20.41
N GLY A 69 -2.45 -3.68 19.63
CA GLY A 69 -3.30 -2.85 18.78
C GLY A 69 -2.73 -2.60 17.37
N PRO A 70 -3.60 -2.16 16.43
CA PRO A 70 -3.29 -2.13 15.01
C PRO A 70 -2.23 -1.10 14.63
N ARG A 71 -2.03 -0.05 15.44
CA ARG A 71 -1.00 0.98 15.23
C ARG A 71 0.40 0.43 15.42
N ILE A 72 0.61 -0.29 16.53
CA ILE A 72 1.89 -0.92 16.84
C ILE A 72 2.16 -2.02 15.83
N ARG A 73 1.16 -2.88 15.57
CA ARG A 73 1.26 -3.91 14.54
C ARG A 73 1.65 -3.33 13.18
N TRP A 74 0.97 -2.26 12.73
CA TRP A 74 1.28 -1.61 11.45
C TRP A 74 2.70 -1.06 11.39
N ARG A 75 3.19 -0.45 12.47
CA ARG A 75 4.58 0.05 12.52
C ARG A 75 5.59 -1.08 12.29
N GLU A 76 5.34 -2.26 12.86
CA GLU A 76 6.18 -3.44 12.66
C GLU A 76 6.00 -4.06 11.26
N THR A 77 4.77 -4.11 10.74
CA THR A 77 4.48 -4.47 9.34
C THR A 77 5.27 -3.58 8.38
N GLN A 78 5.33 -2.28 8.61
CA GLN A 78 6.13 -1.35 7.80
C GLN A 78 7.63 -1.58 7.91
N LYS A 79 8.13 -2.16 9.01
CA LYS A 79 9.55 -2.57 9.08
C LYS A 79 9.83 -3.70 8.10
N LEU A 80 8.97 -4.71 8.06
CA LEU A 80 9.08 -5.82 7.10
C LEU A 80 8.91 -5.34 5.65
N LEU A 81 7.93 -4.47 5.38
CA LEU A 81 7.71 -3.94 4.03
C LEU A 81 8.94 -3.19 3.47
N ARG A 82 9.76 -2.57 4.31
CA ARG A 82 11.00 -1.90 3.87
C ARG A 82 12.07 -2.84 3.35
N GLU A 83 11.99 -4.14 3.65
CA GLU A 83 12.89 -5.15 3.09
C GLU A 83 12.56 -5.44 1.62
N HIS A 84 11.33 -5.10 1.18
CA HIS A 84 10.81 -5.39 -0.15
C HIS A 84 10.54 -4.14 -0.99
N LEU A 85 10.29 -2.99 -0.35
CA LEU A 85 9.82 -1.78 -1.01
C LEU A 85 10.69 -0.57 -0.63
N PRO A 86 10.95 0.35 -1.58
CA PRO A 86 11.68 1.59 -1.33
C PRO A 86 10.79 2.64 -0.64
N ILE A 87 10.29 2.33 0.56
CA ILE A 87 9.40 3.22 1.33
C ILE A 87 10.18 4.03 2.36
N PRO A 88 9.89 5.33 2.52
CA PRO A 88 10.56 6.16 3.51
C PRO A 88 10.24 5.67 4.94
N ARG A 89 11.09 6.06 5.91
CA ARG A 89 10.76 5.84 7.32
C ARG A 89 9.44 6.54 7.66
N PRO A 90 8.51 5.86 8.35
CA PRO A 90 7.24 6.46 8.71
C PRO A 90 7.46 7.63 9.66
N ARG A 91 6.78 8.75 9.37
CA ARG A 91 6.50 9.74 10.41
C ARG A 91 5.48 9.13 11.38
N LEU A 92 5.57 9.47 12.66
CA LEU A 92 4.59 9.03 13.66
C LEU A 92 3.27 9.77 13.40
N LEU A 93 2.39 9.14 12.62
CA LEU A 93 1.08 9.70 12.25
C LEU A 93 -0.04 8.98 12.97
N ARG A 94 -1.16 9.68 13.14
CA ARG A 94 -2.40 9.08 13.67
C ARG A 94 -3.06 8.12 12.68
N ASP A 95 -2.70 8.13 11.40
CA ASP A 95 -3.27 7.20 10.43
C ASP A 95 -2.23 6.19 9.99
N ASN A 96 -2.68 4.99 9.61
CA ASN A 96 -1.82 4.04 8.94
C ASN A 96 -1.64 4.52 7.50
N ILE A 97 -0.40 4.78 7.10
CA ILE A 97 -0.06 5.29 5.77
C ILE A 97 1.00 4.43 5.13
N LEU A 98 0.88 4.17 3.83
CA LEU A 98 1.93 3.60 2.99
C LEU A 98 2.10 4.48 1.75
N THR A 99 3.32 4.96 1.50
CA THR A 99 3.65 5.69 0.26
C THR A 99 4.73 4.91 -0.48
N VAL A 100 4.47 4.60 -1.75
CA VAL A 100 5.43 3.92 -2.66
C VAL A 100 5.68 4.79 -3.90
N PRO A 101 6.89 4.76 -4.49
CA PRO A 101 7.11 5.34 -5.81
C PRO A 101 6.15 4.77 -6.85
N TRP A 102 5.77 5.57 -7.85
CA TRP A 102 4.80 5.14 -8.87
C TRP A 102 5.26 3.89 -9.63
N SER A 103 6.56 3.73 -9.89
CA SER A 103 7.14 2.57 -10.59
C SER A 103 6.82 1.22 -9.94
N VAL A 104 6.50 1.21 -8.64
CA VAL A 104 6.07 0.00 -7.90
C VAL A 104 4.68 -0.47 -8.33
N VAL A 105 3.83 0.41 -8.83
CA VAL A 105 2.42 0.13 -9.13
C VAL A 105 1.99 0.53 -10.53
N GLU A 106 2.88 1.14 -11.31
CA GLU A 106 2.57 1.61 -12.65
C GLU A 106 2.01 0.45 -13.50
N PRO A 107 0.89 0.66 -14.20
CA PRO A 107 0.36 -0.34 -15.10
C PRO A 107 1.39 -0.73 -16.16
N GLU A 108 1.47 -2.02 -16.47
CA GLU A 108 2.18 -2.45 -17.67
C GLU A 108 1.43 -1.87 -18.88
N THR A 109 2.15 -1.11 -19.70
CA THR A 109 1.62 -0.67 -20.98
C THR A 109 1.83 -1.84 -21.92
N THR A 110 0.77 -2.63 -22.17
CA THR A 110 0.77 -3.55 -23.30
C THR A 110 0.88 -2.72 -24.57
N VAL A 111 2.09 -2.59 -25.11
CA VAL A 111 2.28 -2.07 -26.46
C VAL A 111 1.89 -3.21 -27.39
N PHE A 112 0.76 -3.06 -28.09
CA PHE A 112 0.46 -3.94 -29.21
C PHE A 112 1.47 -3.59 -30.32
N LEU A 113 2.45 -4.48 -30.53
CA LEU A 113 3.32 -4.47 -31.70
C LEU A 113 2.60 -5.05 -32.91
#